data_AF-A0A645ANB3-F1
#
_entry.id   AF-A0A645ANB3-F1
#
_cell.length_a   1.000
_cell.length_b   1.000
_cell.length_c   1.000
_cell.angle_alpha   90.00
_cell.angle_beta   90.00
_cell.angle_gamma   90.00
#
_symmetry.space_group_name_H-M   'P 1'
#
loop_
_entity.id
_entity.type
_entity.pdbx_description
1 polymer ?
#
loop_
_entity_poly.entity_id
_entity_poly.type
_entity_poly.pdbx_seq_one_letter_code
_entity_poly.pdbx_strand_id
1 'polypeptide(L)'
;MTKENELTSTEQAQFNYYLNKANELVVGKLVPGDTLKELNVAEKIELCEAIALFKECLKIDPNAWKCMWAIGLSYYLLGENEDSAVWLEKAKKLNPSLVNDVKQT
;
A
#
# COMPACT_ATOMS: atom_id res chain seq x y z
N MET A 1 13.31 7.98 26.90
CA MET A 1 12.07 7.22 27.15
C MET A 1 11.27 7.17 25.86
N THR A 2 11.54 6.17 25.02
CA THR A 2 10.66 5.70 23.94
C THR A 2 11.06 4.25 23.74
N LYS A 3 10.31 3.34 24.35
CA LYS A 3 10.35 1.93 23.93
C LYS A 3 9.83 1.96 22.50
N GLU A 4 10.68 1.68 21.53
CA GLU A 4 10.23 1.42 20.17
C GLU A 4 9.17 0.31 20.26
N ASN A 5 8.00 0.57 19.70
CA ASN A 5 6.87 -0.35 19.62
C ASN A 5 7.28 -1.55 18.77
N GLU A 6 8.00 -2.51 19.34
CA GLU A 6 8.18 -3.82 18.73
C GLU A 6 6.83 -4.53 18.76
N LEU A 7 6.30 -4.87 17.57
CA LEU A 7 5.09 -5.65 17.43
C LEU A 7 5.24 -6.97 18.18
N THR A 8 4.21 -7.38 18.90
CA THR A 8 4.16 -8.71 19.49
C THR A 8 4.16 -9.78 18.39
N SER A 9 4.54 -11.02 18.72
CA SER A 9 4.53 -12.12 17.75
C SER A 9 3.14 -12.35 17.14
N THR A 10 2.07 -12.08 17.89
CA THR A 10 0.69 -12.17 17.42
C THR A 10 0.35 -11.04 16.44
N GLU A 11 0.71 -9.80 16.76
CA GLU A 11 0.51 -8.65 15.87
C GLU A 11 1.31 -8.81 14.57
N GLN A 12 2.55 -9.29 14.66
CA GLN A 12 3.37 -9.61 13.49
C GLN A 12 2.71 -10.68 12.61
N ALA A 13 2.14 -11.73 13.21
CA ALA A 13 1.44 -12.78 12.46
C ALA A 13 0.16 -12.25 11.78
N GLN A 14 -0.63 -11.43 12.48
CA GLN A 14 -1.82 -10.79 11.92
C GLN A 14 -1.45 -9.83 10.78
N PHE A 15 -0.43 -9.01 10.97
CA PHE A 15 0.08 -8.11 9.95
C PHE A 15 0.50 -8.87 8.70
N ASN A 16 1.30 -9.94 8.86
CA ASN A 16 1.75 -10.76 7.75
C ASN A 16 0.59 -11.45 7.03
N TYR A 17 -0.43 -11.90 7.77
CA TYR A 17 -1.64 -12.48 7.19
C TYR A 17 -2.36 -11.48 6.28
N TYR A 18 -2.65 -10.27 6.77
CA TYR A 18 -3.31 -9.24 5.98
C TYR A 18 -2.46 -8.80 4.79
N LEU A 19 -1.15 -8.63 5.01
CA LEU A 19 -0.21 -8.24 3.97
C LEU A 19 -0.16 -9.27 2.84
N ASN A 20 -0.07 -10.55 3.16
CA ASN A 20 -0.02 -11.61 2.15
C ASN A 20 -1.33 -11.67 1.36
N LYS A 21 -2.47 -11.65 2.05
CA LYS A 21 -3.79 -11.67 1.39
C LYS A 21 -3.99 -10.44 0.48
N ALA A 22 -3.55 -9.25 0.93
CA ALA A 22 -3.63 -8.04 0.12
C ALA A 22 -2.74 -8.14 -1.13
N ASN A 23 -1.52 -8.66 -0.97
CA ASN A 23 -0.57 -8.82 -2.07
C ASN A 23 -1.07 -9.82 -3.11
N GLU A 24 -1.72 -10.92 -2.70
CA GLU A 24 -2.33 -11.91 -3.60
C GLU A 24 -3.36 -11.28 -4.55
N LEU A 25 -4.16 -10.34 -4.05
CA LEU A 25 -5.18 -9.63 -4.86
C LEU A 25 -4.57 -8.67 -5.88
N VAL A 26 -3.35 -8.19 -5.65
CA VAL A 26 -2.70 -7.17 -6.49
C VAL A 26 -1.48 -7.68 -7.26
N VAL A 27 -1.24 -9.00 -7.26
CA VAL A 27 -0.14 -9.62 -8.02
C VAL A 27 -0.20 -9.20 -9.48
N GLY A 28 0.91 -8.65 -9.98
CA GLY A 28 1.04 -8.18 -11.37
C GLY A 28 0.23 -6.93 -11.71
N LYS A 29 -0.49 -6.33 -10.76
CA LYS A 29 -1.31 -5.12 -10.97
C LYS A 29 -0.58 -3.83 -10.55
N LEU A 30 0.24 -3.87 -9.49
CA LEU A 30 1.01 -2.72 -9.00
C LEU A 30 2.35 -2.53 -9.74
N VAL A 31 2.34 -2.58 -11.08
CA VAL A 31 3.54 -2.32 -11.88
C VAL A 31 3.56 -0.84 -12.28
N PRO A 32 4.56 -0.04 -11.85
CA PRO A 32 4.72 1.32 -12.36
C PRO A 32 5.05 1.27 -13.86
N GLY A 33 4.16 1.80 -14.70
CA GLY A 33 4.33 1.87 -16.15
C GLY A 33 3.09 2.47 -16.81
N ASP A 34 3.29 3.15 -17.95
CA ASP A 34 2.35 4.08 -18.63
C ASP A 34 1.06 3.46 -19.20
N THR A 35 0.51 2.41 -18.60
CA THR A 35 -0.76 1.87 -19.06
C THR A 35 -1.66 1.63 -17.86
N LEU A 36 -2.46 2.65 -17.54
CA LEU A 36 -3.82 2.44 -17.03
C LEU A 36 -4.55 1.58 -18.09
N LYS A 37 -4.35 0.27 -18.02
CA LYS A 37 -5.20 -0.67 -18.74
C LYS A 37 -6.60 -0.49 -18.18
N GLU A 38 -7.61 -0.49 -19.04
CA GLU A 38 -8.99 -0.50 -18.57
C GLU A 38 -9.21 -1.69 -17.65
N LEU A 39 -9.37 -1.41 -16.35
CA LEU A 39 -9.66 -2.41 -15.35
C LEU A 39 -11.09 -2.91 -15.54
N ASN A 40 -11.25 -4.22 -15.57
CA ASN A 40 -12.56 -4.83 -15.51
C ASN A 40 -13.15 -4.72 -14.08
N VAL A 41 -14.44 -5.05 -13.94
CA VAL A 41 -15.14 -4.94 -12.66
C VAL A 41 -14.51 -5.80 -11.57
N ALA A 42 -14.04 -7.01 -11.89
CA ALA A 42 -13.41 -7.90 -10.92
C ALA A 42 -12.08 -7.32 -10.43
N GLU A 43 -11.24 -6.79 -11.33
CA GLU A 43 -9.97 -6.14 -10.95
C GLU A 43 -10.20 -4.92 -10.06
N LYS A 44 -11.25 -4.13 -10.31
CA LYS A 44 -11.63 -3.01 -9.44
C LYS A 44 -12.07 -3.48 -8.05
N ILE A 45 -12.84 -4.58 -7.98
CA ILE A 45 -13.26 -5.19 -6.70
C ILE A 45 -12.04 -5.69 -5.92
N GLU A 46 -11.11 -6.38 -6.59
CA GLU A 46 -9.87 -6.88 -5.98
C GLU A 46 -9.00 -5.75 -5.43
N LEU A 47 -8.88 -4.63 -6.15
CA LEU A 47 -8.16 -3.45 -5.66
C LEU A 47 -8.81 -2.84 -4.42
N CYS A 48 -10.14 -2.76 -4.40
CA CYS A 48 -10.89 -2.28 -3.23
C CYS A 48 -10.70 -3.21 -2.01
N GLU A 49 -10.73 -4.53 -2.21
CA GLU A 49 -10.47 -5.50 -1.13
C GLU A 49 -9.02 -5.41 -0.65
N ALA A 50 -8.05 -5.27 -1.54
CA ALA A 50 -6.65 -5.08 -1.18
C ALA A 50 -6.45 -3.81 -0.35
N ILE A 51 -7.07 -2.68 -0.73
CA ILE A 51 -7.04 -1.44 0.06
C ILE A 51 -7.57 -1.68 1.47
N ALA A 52 -8.67 -2.41 1.63
CA ALA A 52 -9.22 -2.72 2.94
C ALA A 52 -8.24 -3.54 3.79
N LEU A 53 -7.59 -4.56 3.19
CA LEU A 53 -6.61 -5.39 3.88
C LEU A 53 -5.34 -4.61 4.27
N PHE A 54 -4.83 -3.74 3.40
CA PHE A 54 -3.71 -2.86 3.74
C PHE A 54 -4.07 -1.87 4.86
N LYS A 55 -5.34 -1.43 4.95
CA LYS A 55 -5.80 -0.61 6.07
C LYS A 55 -5.80 -1.39 7.38
N GLU A 56 -6.09 -2.70 7.37
CA GLU A 56 -5.90 -3.54 8.56
C GLU A 56 -4.43 -3.64 8.98
N CYS A 57 -3.49 -3.77 8.02
CA CYS A 57 -2.06 -3.68 8.32
C CYS A 57 -1.70 -2.38 9.04
N LEU A 58 -2.26 -1.25 8.61
CA LEU A 58 -2.01 0.07 9.21
C LEU A 58 -2.64 0.27 10.60
N LYS A 59 -3.66 -0.52 10.96
CA LYS A 59 -4.17 -0.54 12.34
C LYS A 59 -3.19 -1.22 13.30
N ILE A 60 -2.43 -2.20 12.80
CA ILE A 60 -1.42 -2.93 13.56
C ILE A 60 -0.11 -2.15 13.61
N ASP A 61 0.40 -1.76 12.44
CA ASP A 61 1.57 -0.89 12.31
C ASP A 61 1.22 0.38 11.54
N PRO A 62 0.91 1.49 12.25
CA PRO A 62 0.62 2.77 11.63
C PRO A 62 1.80 3.37 10.84
N ASN A 63 3.01 2.86 11.01
CA ASN A 63 4.22 3.33 10.32
C ASN A 63 4.60 2.45 9.12
N ALA A 64 3.78 1.47 8.75
CA ALA A 64 4.03 0.59 7.61
C ALA A 64 3.88 1.34 6.27
N TRP A 65 4.89 2.12 5.90
CA TRP A 65 4.91 2.95 4.70
C TRP A 65 4.66 2.15 3.41
N LYS A 66 5.07 0.87 3.36
CA LYS A 66 4.81 -0.03 2.22
C LYS A 66 3.32 -0.24 1.99
N CYS A 67 2.54 -0.38 3.07
CA CYS A 67 1.08 -0.52 2.98
C CYS A 67 0.45 0.80 2.52
N MET A 68 0.93 1.95 3.02
CA MET A 68 0.47 3.26 2.54
C MET A 68 0.75 3.46 1.05
N TRP A 69 1.94 3.07 0.59
CA TRP A 69 2.33 3.14 -0.80
C TRP A 69 1.46 2.24 -1.68
N ALA A 70 1.22 0.99 -1.25
CA ALA A 70 0.34 0.06 -1.97
C ALA A 70 -1.11 0.58 -2.04
N ILE A 71 -1.65 1.16 -0.97
CA ILE A 71 -2.96 1.83 -0.99
C ILE A 71 -2.97 2.97 -2.00
N GLY A 72 -1.95 3.82 -1.99
CA GLY A 72 -1.82 4.94 -2.93
C GLY A 72 -1.80 4.48 -4.38
N LEU A 73 -1.04 3.43 -4.69
CA LEU A 73 -1.02 2.84 -6.04
C LEU A 73 -2.36 2.20 -6.43
N SER A 74 -3.03 1.51 -5.51
CA SER A 74 -4.35 0.93 -5.79
C SER A 74 -5.39 2.01 -6.10
N TYR A 75 -5.39 3.13 -5.37
CA TYR A 75 -6.25 4.28 -5.68
C TYR A 75 -5.91 4.91 -7.04
N TYR A 76 -4.62 5.01 -7.37
CA TYR A 76 -4.18 5.51 -8.68
C TYR A 76 -4.73 4.63 -9.81
N LEU A 77 -4.62 3.30 -9.69
CA LEU A 77 -5.15 2.35 -10.67
C LEU A 77 -6.69 2.42 -10.79
N LEU A 78 -7.39 2.72 -9.70
CA LEU A 78 -8.84 2.94 -9.70
C LEU A 78 -9.25 4.27 -10.34
N GLY A 79 -8.30 5.19 -10.60
CA GLY A 79 -8.56 6.54 -11.09
C GLY A 79 -8.84 7.57 -10.00
N GLU A 80 -8.76 7.16 -8.72
CA GLU A 80 -9.01 7.99 -7.54
C GLU A 80 -7.75 8.78 -7.16
N ASN A 81 -7.38 9.74 -8.02
CA ASN A 81 -6.10 10.44 -7.94
C ASN A 81 -5.91 11.26 -6.65
N GLU A 82 -6.99 11.83 -6.10
CA GLU A 82 -6.92 12.63 -4.86
C GLU A 82 -6.56 11.75 -3.66
N ASP A 83 -7.25 10.63 -3.48
CA ASP A 83 -6.95 9.66 -2.43
C ASP A 83 -5.55 9.05 -2.61
N SER A 84 -5.18 8.74 -3.85
CA SER A 84 -3.83 8.27 -4.18
C SER A 84 -2.75 9.22 -3.67
N ALA A 85 -2.86 10.51 -4.01
CA ALA A 85 -1.89 11.53 -3.61
C ALA A 85 -1.76 11.63 -2.09
N VAL A 86 -2.89 11.60 -1.36
CA VAL A 86 -2.90 11.62 0.11
C VAL A 86 -2.11 10.44 0.71
N TRP A 87 -2.31 9.23 0.20
CA TRP A 87 -1.64 8.04 0.72
C TRP A 87 -0.16 7.97 0.33
N LEU A 88 0.19 8.34 -0.91
CA LEU A 88 1.58 8.40 -1.36
C LEU A 88 2.39 9.45 -0.58
N GLU A 89 1.81 10.61 -0.28
CA GLU A 89 2.48 11.62 0.55
C GLU A 89 2.68 11.14 1.99
N LYS A 90 1.74 10.38 2.57
CA LYS A 90 1.95 9.74 3.88
C LYS A 90 3.10 8.72 3.85
N ALA A 91 3.15 7.86 2.82
CA ALA A 91 4.22 6.89 2.66
C ALA A 91 5.60 7.57 2.54
N LYS A 92 5.67 8.64 1.73
CA LYS A 92 6.87 9.45 1.51
C LYS A 92 7.36 10.16 2.77
N LYS A 93 6.48 10.66 3.62
CA LYS A 93 6.86 11.26 4.92
C LYS A 93 7.57 10.27 5.83
N LEU A 94 7.17 9.00 5.80
CA LEU A 94 7.76 7.94 6.62
C LEU A 94 9.01 7.33 5.96
N ASN A 95 9.04 7.24 4.64
CA ASN A 95 10.22 6.79 3.90
C ASN A 95 10.56 7.77 2.75
N PRO A 96 11.35 8.82 3.02
CA PRO A 96 11.74 9.81 2.00
C PRO A 96 12.56 9.23 0.84
N SER A 97 13.17 8.05 1.01
CA SER A 97 13.95 7.38 -0.06
C SER A 97 13.11 6.98 -1.27
N LEU A 98 11.78 6.89 -1.11
CA LEU A 98 10.82 6.65 -2.20
C LEU A 98 10.93 7.65 -3.36
N VAL A 99 11.41 8.87 -3.10
CA VAL A 99 11.55 9.93 -4.13
C VAL A 99 12.92 9.88 -4.82
N ASN A 100 13.91 9.23 -4.20
CA ASN A 100 15.25 9.18 -4.76
C ASN A 100 15.36 8.16 -5.91
N ASP A 101 14.42 7.21 -6.03
CA ASP A 101 14.37 6.25 -7.14
C ASP A 101 13.91 6.86 -8.47
N VAL A 102 13.29 8.05 -8.47
CA VAL A 102 12.87 8.75 -9.71
C VAL A 102 13.87 9.84 -10.16
N LYS A 103 15.02 9.99 -9.48
CA LYS A 103 16.03 11.02 -9.82
C LYS A 103 17.39 10.51 -10.27
N GLN A 104 17.55 9.23 -10.60
CA GLN A 104 18.77 8.75 -11.26
C GLN A 104 18.44 7.79 -12.40
N THR A 105 18.10 8.33 -13.57
CA THR A 105 18.76 8.08 -14.86
C THR A 105 18.18 8.98 -15.94
#